data_AF-A0A813G362-F1
#
_entry.id   AF-A0A813G362-F1
#
_cell.length_a   1.000
_cell.length_b   1.000
_cell.length_c   1.000
_cell.angle_alpha   90.00
_cell.angle_beta   90.00
_cell.angle_gamma   90.00
#
_symmetry.space_group_name_H-M   'P 1'
#
loop_
_entity.id
_entity.type
_entity.pdbx_description
1 polymer ?
#
loop_
_entity_poly.entity_id
_entity_poly.type
_entity_poly.pdbx_seq_one_letter_code
_entity_poly.pdbx_strand_id
1 'polypeptide(L)'
;ASKLRKFCTAPKFSQGFRSREFLEVDADGDGVLSPQEFQTWQLKRKPSVETAKAMPREFWEMSNEVLVLMAARGVEGAQRERMVREVMAVNNCLWDDAQPLVDEIKTTALSGADVYELPYYTSLVFAFFGGVVCMPLIFHLPTVEWFNARFVTSDVPQDKDLETCFEVGSWSWGWMEPVIGTLSFVLLIAQFSRAQMLNIGVRPYGKRIFDVQVARLQSRYPEYNKNILEDFLIGVKRKMKE
;
A
#
# COMPACT_ATOMS: atom_id res chain seq x y z
N ALA A 1 40.32 -1.45 21.67
CA ALA A 1 40.97 -1.43 20.35
C ALA A 1 40.09 -0.63 19.38
N SER A 2 40.43 0.65 19.19
CA SER A 2 39.68 1.66 18.44
C SER A 2 40.05 1.61 16.94
N LYS A 3 39.11 1.22 16.08
CA LYS A 3 39.24 1.34 14.61
C LYS A 3 38.63 2.67 14.19
N LEU A 4 39.44 3.73 14.21
CA LEU A 4 39.14 5.01 13.59
C LEU A 4 38.99 4.80 12.07
N ARG A 5 37.77 4.99 11.55
CA ARG A 5 37.49 5.05 10.12
C ARG A 5 38.20 6.28 9.55
N LYS A 6 39.15 6.05 8.65
CA LYS A 6 39.81 7.10 7.86
C LYS A 6 38.73 7.83 7.05
N PHE A 7 38.55 9.13 7.33
CA PHE A 7 37.69 9.99 6.53
C PHE A 7 38.22 10.03 5.09
N CYS A 8 37.34 9.74 4.14
CA CYS A 8 37.60 9.89 2.71
C CYS A 8 38.06 11.31 2.43
N THR A 9 39.24 11.44 1.83
CA THR A 9 39.69 12.67 1.18
C THR A 9 38.62 13.13 0.19
N ALA A 10 38.20 14.40 0.30
CA ALA A 10 37.23 15.00 -0.61
C ALA A 10 37.67 14.73 -2.08
N PRO A 11 36.77 14.27 -2.95
CA PRO A 11 37.10 14.05 -4.35
C PRO A 11 37.58 15.38 -4.93
N LYS A 12 38.80 15.39 -5.49
CA LYS A 12 39.31 16.53 -6.27
C LYS A 12 38.35 16.70 -7.44
N PHE A 13 37.49 17.71 -7.37
CA PHE A 13 36.59 18.09 -8.45
C PHE A 13 37.46 18.34 -9.69
N SER A 14 37.34 17.47 -10.70
CA SER A 14 38.07 17.60 -11.95
C SER A 14 37.69 18.94 -12.59
N GLN A 15 38.66 19.83 -12.80
CA GLN A 15 38.49 21.17 -13.38
C GLN A 15 37.92 21.21 -14.83
N GLY A 16 37.52 20.06 -15.39
CA GLY A 16 37.07 19.95 -16.79
C GLY A 16 35.56 20.05 -17.02
N PHE A 17 34.73 20.19 -15.98
CA PHE A 17 33.27 20.26 -16.15
C PHE A 17 32.69 21.58 -15.61
N ARG A 18 33.19 22.72 -16.11
CA ARG A 18 32.39 23.94 -16.08
C ARG A 18 31.25 23.71 -17.09
N SER A 19 30.05 23.41 -16.59
CA SER A 19 28.85 23.34 -17.44
C SER A 19 28.73 24.64 -18.24
N ARG A 20 28.35 24.60 -19.52
CA ARG A 20 28.13 25.81 -20.34
C ARG A 20 27.24 26.83 -19.62
N GLU A 21 26.30 26.34 -18.82
CA GLU A 21 25.45 27.14 -17.94
C GLU A 21 26.21 28.01 -16.93
N PHE A 22 27.40 27.61 -16.47
CA PHE A 22 28.17 28.44 -15.52
C PHE A 22 28.84 29.62 -16.24
N LEU A 23 29.41 29.37 -17.44
CA LEU A 23 30.05 30.41 -18.26
C LEU A 23 29.04 31.45 -18.79
N GLU A 24 27.77 31.08 -18.93
CA GLU A 24 26.71 32.01 -19.31
C GLU A 24 26.28 32.95 -18.17
N VAL A 25 26.70 32.66 -16.94
CA VAL A 25 26.22 33.32 -15.72
C VAL A 25 27.34 34.09 -15.02
N ASP A 26 28.55 33.55 -15.07
CA ASP A 26 29.81 34.18 -14.70
C ASP A 26 30.17 35.25 -15.75
N ALA A 27 29.59 36.43 -15.60
CA ALA A 27 29.66 37.50 -16.59
C ALA A 27 31.02 38.21 -16.58
N ASP A 28 31.71 38.20 -15.43
CA ASP A 28 33.06 38.76 -15.29
C ASP A 28 34.17 37.71 -15.54
N GLY A 29 33.84 36.42 -15.55
CA GLY A 29 34.75 35.34 -15.88
C GLY A 29 35.76 35.03 -14.77
N ASP A 30 35.51 35.50 -13.54
CA ASP A 30 36.41 35.31 -12.41
C ASP A 30 36.34 33.87 -11.85
N GLY A 31 35.36 33.08 -12.30
CA GLY A 31 35.15 31.71 -11.88
C GLY A 31 34.34 31.57 -10.58
N VAL A 32 33.72 32.64 -10.09
CA VAL A 32 32.97 32.73 -8.84
C VAL A 32 31.69 33.55 -9.07
N LEU A 33 30.53 32.93 -8.82
CA LEU A 33 29.26 33.65 -8.92
C LEU A 33 29.14 34.72 -7.83
N SER A 34 29.15 36.00 -8.23
CA SER A 34 28.82 37.10 -7.33
C SER A 34 27.34 37.01 -6.89
N PRO A 35 26.95 37.62 -5.75
CA PRO A 35 25.55 37.65 -5.31
C PRO A 35 24.59 38.25 -6.35
N GLN A 36 25.09 39.19 -7.16
CA GLN A 36 24.31 39.88 -8.20
C GLN A 36 24.11 38.99 -9.43
N GLU A 37 25.14 38.28 -9.88
CA GLU A 37 25.02 37.29 -10.97
C GLU A 37 24.13 36.12 -10.55
N PHE A 38 24.26 35.65 -9.31
CA PHE A 38 23.40 34.62 -8.76
C PHE A 38 21.92 35.05 -8.71
N GLN A 39 21.63 36.29 -8.32
CA GLN A 39 20.26 36.82 -8.35
C GLN A 39 19.72 36.92 -9.78
N THR A 40 20.52 37.44 -10.71
CA THR A 40 20.15 37.50 -12.14
C THR A 40 19.89 36.12 -12.71
N TRP A 41 20.71 35.13 -12.36
CA TRP A 41 20.53 33.74 -12.76
C TRP A 41 19.26 33.11 -12.18
N GLN A 42 18.99 33.33 -10.89
CA GLN A 42 17.77 32.88 -10.25
C GLN A 42 16.53 33.49 -10.91
N LEU A 43 16.59 34.76 -11.32
CA LEU A 43 15.51 35.42 -12.04
C LEU A 43 15.33 34.85 -13.45
N LYS A 44 16.42 34.59 -14.19
CA LYS A 44 16.39 33.92 -15.50
C LYS A 44 15.80 32.51 -15.44
N ARG A 45 15.97 31.80 -14.32
CA ARG A 45 15.45 30.44 -14.12
C ARG A 45 13.98 30.38 -13.67
N LYS A 46 13.38 31.49 -13.24
CA LYS A 46 11.95 31.50 -12.92
C LYS A 46 11.16 31.41 -14.24
N PRO A 47 10.23 30.47 -14.37
CA PRO A 47 9.42 30.37 -15.58
C PRO A 47 8.65 31.68 -15.80
N SER A 48 8.68 32.19 -17.03
CA SER A 48 7.90 33.37 -17.41
C SER A 48 6.40 33.06 -17.33
N VAL A 49 5.56 34.09 -17.14
CA VAL A 49 4.09 33.93 -17.12
C VAL A 49 3.58 33.30 -18.42
N GLU A 50 4.20 33.62 -19.55
CA GLU A 50 3.90 33.03 -20.85
C GLU A 50 4.22 31.54 -20.89
N THR A 51 5.41 31.15 -20.40
CA THR A 51 5.80 29.74 -20.27
C THR A 51 4.84 28.99 -19.37
N ALA A 52 4.48 29.59 -18.22
CA ALA A 52 3.55 29.00 -17.27
C ALA A 52 2.14 28.83 -17.84
N LYS A 53 1.68 29.75 -18.70
CA LYS A 53 0.41 29.64 -19.43
C LYS A 53 0.44 28.56 -20.51
N ALA A 54 1.59 28.31 -21.12
CA ALA A 54 1.79 27.27 -22.11
C ALA A 54 2.00 25.86 -21.51
N MET A 55 2.15 25.74 -20.18
CA MET A 55 2.26 24.42 -19.55
C MET A 55 0.95 23.65 -19.71
N PRO A 56 1.01 22.35 -20.07
CA PRO A 56 -0.17 21.50 -20.15
C PRO A 56 -0.84 21.44 -18.77
N ARG A 57 -2.14 21.71 -18.74
CA ARG A 57 -2.93 21.70 -17.51
C ARG A 57 -3.58 20.36 -17.28
N GLU A 58 -3.92 19.69 -18.38
CA GLU A 58 -4.67 18.45 -18.38
C GLU A 58 -3.82 17.30 -18.92
N PHE A 59 -4.11 16.08 -18.49
CA PHE A 59 -3.28 14.92 -18.84
C PHE A 59 -3.29 14.62 -20.34
N TRP A 60 -4.41 14.86 -21.04
CA TRP A 60 -4.52 14.64 -22.48
C TRP A 60 -3.65 15.62 -23.31
N GLU A 61 -3.28 16.78 -22.75
CA GLU A 61 -2.39 17.75 -23.39
C GLU A 61 -0.90 17.35 -23.26
N MET A 62 -0.58 16.42 -22.35
CA MET A 62 0.79 16.02 -22.09
C MET A 62 1.36 15.10 -23.17
N SER A 63 2.68 15.17 -23.37
CA SER A 63 3.39 14.25 -24.26
C SER A 63 3.42 12.83 -23.71
N ASN A 64 3.53 11.83 -24.59
CA ASN A 64 3.59 10.41 -24.21
C ASN A 64 4.72 10.12 -23.21
N GLU A 65 5.90 10.72 -23.40
CA GLU A 65 7.05 10.53 -22.52
C GLU A 65 6.77 11.01 -21.09
N VAL A 66 6.16 12.19 -20.95
CA VAL A 66 5.78 12.75 -19.66
C VAL A 66 4.73 11.87 -18.98
N LEU A 67 3.73 11.40 -19.73
CA LEU A 67 2.71 10.50 -19.20
C LEU A 67 3.30 9.17 -18.74
N VAL A 68 4.22 8.56 -19.48
CA VAL A 68 4.92 7.33 -19.07
C VAL A 68 5.71 7.58 -17.78
N LEU A 69 6.43 8.70 -17.69
CA LEU A 69 7.18 9.06 -16.49
C LEU A 69 6.28 9.28 -15.27
N MET A 70 5.17 9.99 -15.44
CA MET A 70 4.20 10.25 -14.37
C MET A 70 3.46 8.97 -13.96
N ALA A 71 3.11 8.11 -14.93
CA ALA A 71 2.50 6.82 -14.66
C ALA A 71 3.46 5.88 -13.92
N ALA A 72 4.75 5.88 -14.25
CA ALA A 72 5.77 5.14 -13.50
C ALA A 72 5.93 5.64 -12.05
N ARG A 73 5.64 6.92 -11.79
CA ARG A 73 5.53 7.49 -10.42
C ARG A 73 4.19 7.16 -9.74
N GLY A 74 3.26 6.54 -10.46
CA GLY A 74 1.94 6.16 -9.98
C GLY A 74 0.95 7.32 -9.87
N VAL A 75 1.05 8.31 -10.76
CA VAL A 75 0.02 9.35 -10.89
C VAL A 75 -1.19 8.76 -11.62
N GLU A 76 -2.34 8.68 -10.94
CA GLU A 76 -3.57 8.04 -11.45
C GLU A 76 -4.03 8.64 -12.78
N GLY A 77 -4.08 9.97 -12.88
CA GLY A 77 -4.52 10.65 -14.11
C GLY A 77 -3.68 10.31 -15.32
N ALA A 78 -2.36 10.18 -15.14
CA ALA A 78 -1.44 9.78 -16.21
C ALA A 78 -1.60 8.30 -16.59
N GLN A 79 -1.82 7.41 -15.60
CA GLN A 79 -2.10 5.99 -15.87
C GLN A 79 -3.42 5.80 -16.62
N ARG A 80 -4.46 6.55 -16.24
CA ARG A 80 -5.76 6.56 -16.92
C ARG A 80 -5.63 7.08 -18.36
N GLU A 81 -4.97 8.22 -18.56
CA GLU A 81 -4.77 8.78 -19.91
C GLU A 81 -3.94 7.84 -20.80
N ARG A 82 -2.90 7.18 -20.26
CA ARG A 82 -2.17 6.13 -21.01
C ARG A 82 -3.08 4.99 -21.45
N MET A 83 -4.00 4.55 -20.58
CA MET A 83 -4.98 3.53 -20.92
C MET A 83 -5.96 4.01 -22.00
N VAL A 84 -6.39 5.26 -21.94
CA VAL A 84 -7.25 5.87 -22.99
C VAL A 84 -6.53 5.87 -24.34
N ARG A 85 -5.26 6.29 -24.39
CA ARG A 85 -4.47 6.28 -25.62
C ARG A 85 -4.25 4.87 -26.18
N GLU A 86 -4.07 3.88 -25.32
CA GLU A 86 -4.01 2.46 -25.73
C GLU A 86 -5.34 2.01 -26.35
N VAL A 87 -6.47 2.35 -25.73
CA VAL A 87 -7.81 2.05 -26.27
C VAL A 87 -8.01 2.71 -27.63
N MET A 88 -7.66 3.99 -27.77
CA MET A 88 -7.74 4.71 -29.05
C MET A 88 -6.88 4.05 -30.12
N ALA A 89 -5.66 3.61 -29.79
CA ALA A 89 -4.74 2.99 -30.73
C ALA A 89 -5.23 1.60 -31.19
N VAL A 90 -5.77 0.79 -30.27
CA VAL A 90 -6.26 -0.56 -30.57
C VAL A 90 -7.60 -0.54 -31.30
N ASN A 91 -8.54 0.31 -30.85
CA ASN A 91 -9.91 0.36 -31.39
C ASN A 91 -10.10 1.38 -32.51
N ASN A 92 -9.07 2.19 -32.80
CA ASN A 92 -9.11 3.27 -33.80
C ASN A 92 -10.31 4.22 -33.60
N CYS A 93 -10.55 4.64 -32.36
CA CYS A 93 -11.66 5.52 -31.97
C CYS A 93 -11.17 6.89 -31.46
N LEU A 94 -12.10 7.85 -31.36
CA LEU A 94 -11.82 9.17 -30.79
C LEU A 94 -11.65 9.10 -29.27
N TRP A 95 -11.02 10.12 -28.70
CA TRP A 95 -10.76 10.19 -27.26
C TRP A 95 -12.04 10.13 -26.44
N ASP A 96 -13.09 10.85 -26.84
CA ASP A 96 -14.39 10.86 -26.15
C ASP A 96 -15.06 9.47 -26.13
N ASP A 97 -14.90 8.70 -27.21
CA ASP A 97 -15.46 7.35 -27.32
C ASP A 97 -14.65 6.31 -26.50
N ALA A 98 -13.36 6.57 -26.28
CA ALA A 98 -12.49 5.70 -25.49
C ALA A 98 -12.73 5.82 -23.97
N GLN A 99 -13.16 6.99 -23.49
CA GLN A 99 -13.45 7.26 -22.06
C GLN A 99 -14.40 6.22 -21.42
N PRO A 100 -15.61 5.97 -21.95
CA PRO A 100 -16.55 5.05 -21.33
C PRO A 100 -16.01 3.61 -21.28
N LEU A 101 -15.21 3.19 -22.26
CA LEU A 101 -14.60 1.87 -22.26
C LEU A 101 -13.54 1.75 -21.16
N VAL A 102 -12.72 2.78 -20.94
CA VAL A 102 -11.76 2.80 -19.82
C VAL A 102 -12.46 2.77 -18.47
N ASP A 103 -13.62 3.43 -18.34
CA ASP A 103 -14.43 3.37 -17.13
C ASP A 103 -15.09 1.98 -16.94
N GLU A 104 -15.49 1.29 -18.03
CA GLU A 104 -15.91 -0.11 -17.97
C GLU A 104 -14.75 -1.03 -17.52
N ILE A 105 -13.54 -0.82 -18.04
CA ILE A 105 -12.34 -1.56 -17.63
C ILE A 105 -12.06 -1.31 -16.14
N LYS A 106 -12.22 -0.06 -15.67
CA LYS A 106 -12.08 0.30 -14.25
C LYS A 106 -13.12 -0.39 -13.37
N THR A 107 -14.40 -0.36 -13.74
CA THR A 107 -15.45 -1.04 -12.97
C THR A 107 -15.24 -2.56 -12.95
N THR A 108 -14.82 -3.13 -14.09
CA THR A 108 -14.43 -4.54 -14.19
C THR A 108 -13.21 -4.86 -13.34
N ALA A 109 -12.21 -3.98 -13.29
CA ALA A 109 -11.03 -4.13 -12.44
C ALA A 109 -11.38 -4.14 -10.94
N LEU A 110 -12.32 -3.29 -10.54
CA LEU A 110 -12.82 -3.17 -9.17
C LEU A 110 -13.78 -4.29 -8.79
N SER A 111 -14.49 -4.88 -9.76
CA SER A 111 -15.46 -5.94 -9.49
C SER A 111 -14.81 -7.10 -8.72
N GLY A 112 -15.41 -7.53 -7.62
CA GLY A 112 -14.86 -8.60 -6.78
C GLY A 112 -13.69 -8.20 -5.87
N ALA A 113 -13.32 -6.92 -5.77
CA ALA A 113 -12.46 -6.43 -4.69
C ALA A 113 -13.05 -6.80 -3.31
N ASP A 114 -14.36 -6.62 -3.15
CA ASP A 114 -15.10 -6.91 -1.92
C ASP A 114 -14.94 -8.36 -1.43
N VAL A 115 -14.85 -9.31 -2.36
CA VAL A 115 -14.66 -10.74 -2.04
C VAL A 115 -13.33 -10.96 -1.34
N TYR A 116 -12.30 -10.19 -1.70
CA TYR A 116 -10.99 -10.25 -1.06
C TYR A 116 -10.92 -9.48 0.26
N GLU A 117 -11.83 -8.54 0.50
CA GLU A 117 -11.93 -7.79 1.74
C GLU A 117 -12.78 -8.51 2.80
N LEU A 118 -13.69 -9.38 2.37
CA LEU A 118 -14.59 -10.15 3.22
C LEU A 118 -13.90 -10.92 4.38
N PRO A 119 -12.71 -11.55 4.21
CA PRO A 119 -11.99 -12.17 5.32
C PRO A 119 -11.62 -11.19 6.45
N TYR A 120 -11.35 -9.92 6.13
CA TYR A 120 -11.02 -8.91 7.14
C TYR A 120 -12.27 -8.53 7.94
N TYR A 121 -13.38 -8.25 7.27
CA TYR A 121 -14.64 -7.92 7.93
C TYR A 121 -15.18 -9.08 8.75
N THR A 122 -15.14 -10.31 8.20
CA THR A 122 -15.57 -11.51 8.93
C THR A 122 -14.70 -11.74 10.17
N SER A 123 -13.38 -11.53 10.10
CA SER A 123 -12.51 -11.64 11.27
C SER A 123 -12.82 -10.61 12.35
N LEU A 124 -13.15 -9.36 11.97
CA LEU A 124 -13.52 -8.29 12.89
C LEU A 124 -14.85 -8.61 13.59
N VAL A 125 -15.85 -9.00 12.80
CA VAL A 125 -17.17 -9.40 13.31
C VAL A 125 -17.03 -10.60 14.24
N PHE A 126 -16.27 -11.62 13.83
CA PHE A 126 -16.03 -12.80 14.66
C PHE A 126 -15.30 -12.46 15.96
N ALA A 127 -14.29 -11.58 15.93
CA ALA A 127 -13.59 -11.14 17.14
C ALA A 127 -14.52 -10.39 18.11
N PHE A 128 -15.37 -9.51 17.58
CA PHE A 128 -16.34 -8.77 18.38
C PHE A 128 -17.37 -9.70 19.04
N PHE A 129 -18.05 -10.54 18.25
CA PHE A 129 -19.04 -11.49 18.77
C PHE A 129 -18.40 -12.55 19.66
N GLY A 130 -17.21 -13.03 19.32
CA GLY A 130 -16.42 -13.94 20.16
C GLY A 130 -16.16 -13.34 21.53
N GLY A 131 -15.73 -12.07 21.60
CA GLY A 131 -15.53 -11.38 22.87
C GLY A 131 -16.81 -11.28 23.72
N VAL A 132 -17.94 -10.91 23.09
CA VAL A 132 -19.23 -10.78 23.79
C VAL A 132 -19.77 -12.14 24.26
N VAL A 133 -19.69 -13.17 23.41
CA VAL A 133 -20.17 -14.53 23.73
C VAL A 133 -19.28 -15.24 24.76
N CYS A 134 -17.98 -14.92 24.81
CA CYS A 134 -17.08 -15.45 25.82
C CYS A 134 -17.38 -14.95 27.25
N MET A 135 -18.03 -13.79 27.41
CA MET A 135 -18.31 -13.22 28.74
C MET A 135 -19.18 -14.15 29.61
N PRO A 136 -20.37 -14.62 29.16
CA PRO A 136 -21.14 -15.62 29.89
C PRO A 136 -20.40 -16.96 30.10
N LEU A 137 -19.58 -17.37 29.14
CA LEU A 137 -18.82 -18.63 29.21
C LEU A 137 -17.74 -18.63 30.30
N ILE A 138 -17.37 -17.47 30.83
CA ILE A 138 -16.34 -17.33 31.88
C ILE A 138 -16.97 -16.91 33.21
N PHE A 139 -17.95 -16.00 33.20
CA PHE A 139 -18.45 -15.35 34.41
C PHE A 139 -19.83 -15.83 34.87
N HIS A 140 -20.52 -16.70 34.13
CA HIS A 140 -21.86 -17.21 34.48
C HIS A 140 -21.81 -18.69 34.88
N LEU A 141 -21.99 -18.97 36.17
CA LEU A 141 -21.82 -20.30 36.77
C LEU A 141 -22.57 -21.42 36.02
N PRO A 142 -23.89 -21.32 35.71
CA PRO A 142 -24.59 -22.38 34.99
C PRO A 142 -24.01 -22.67 33.60
N THR A 143 -23.52 -21.64 32.90
CA THR A 143 -22.91 -21.81 31.57
C THR A 143 -21.55 -22.50 31.69
N VAL A 144 -20.75 -22.11 32.69
CA VAL A 144 -19.43 -22.70 32.98
C VAL A 144 -19.58 -24.15 33.40
N GLU A 145 -20.51 -24.47 34.30
CA GLU A 145 -20.80 -25.85 34.73
C GLU A 145 -21.26 -26.72 33.57
N TRP A 146 -22.18 -26.22 32.74
CA TRP A 146 -22.63 -26.91 31.53
C TRP A 146 -21.46 -27.21 30.59
N PHE A 147 -20.59 -26.24 30.34
CA PHE A 147 -19.43 -26.41 29.47
C PHE A 147 -18.41 -27.38 30.08
N ASN A 148 -18.15 -27.26 31.38
CA ASN A 148 -17.26 -28.14 32.12
C ASN A 148 -17.75 -29.59 32.07
N ALA A 149 -19.03 -29.83 32.34
CA ALA A 149 -19.64 -31.16 32.30
C ALA A 149 -19.57 -31.80 30.90
N ARG A 150 -19.60 -30.99 29.83
CA ARG A 150 -19.63 -31.50 28.46
C ARG A 150 -18.24 -31.68 27.83
N PHE A 151 -17.29 -30.79 28.13
CA PHE A 151 -16.02 -30.68 27.38
C PHE A 151 -14.75 -30.80 28.23
N VAL A 152 -14.73 -30.28 29.45
CA VAL A 152 -13.49 -30.09 30.23
C VAL A 152 -13.32 -31.18 31.27
N THR A 153 -14.41 -31.57 31.93
CA THR A 153 -14.45 -32.58 32.98
C THR A 153 -13.53 -32.29 34.17
N SER A 154 -13.31 -31.00 34.50
CA SER A 154 -12.56 -30.59 35.69
C SER A 154 -13.41 -30.76 36.96
N ASP A 155 -12.75 -31.05 38.09
CA ASP A 155 -13.41 -31.09 39.40
C ASP A 155 -14.06 -29.73 39.72
N VAL A 156 -15.30 -29.77 40.19
CA VAL A 156 -16.06 -28.58 40.59
C VAL A 156 -15.66 -28.21 42.02
N PRO A 157 -15.25 -26.95 42.28
CA PRO A 157 -14.95 -26.46 43.63
C PRO A 157 -16.15 -26.58 44.57
N GLN A 158 -15.91 -26.40 45.87
CA GLN A 158 -17.02 -26.33 46.83
C GLN A 158 -17.86 -25.09 46.58
N ASP A 159 -19.17 -25.16 46.80
CA ASP A 159 -20.13 -24.06 46.53
C ASP A 159 -19.72 -22.72 47.16
N LYS A 160 -19.05 -22.75 48.32
CA LYS A 160 -18.53 -21.56 49.03
C LYS A 160 -17.49 -20.76 48.22
N ASP A 161 -16.81 -21.43 47.28
CA ASP A 161 -15.76 -20.86 46.44
C ASP A 161 -16.30 -20.48 45.05
N LEU A 162 -17.64 -20.43 44.87
CA LEU A 162 -18.32 -20.10 43.61
C LEU A 162 -19.42 -19.03 43.79
N GLU A 163 -19.39 -18.29 44.90
CA GLU A 163 -20.45 -17.32 45.26
C GLU A 163 -20.40 -16.07 44.38
N THR A 164 -19.21 -15.69 43.89
CA THR A 164 -19.01 -14.50 43.07
C THR A 164 -18.61 -14.83 41.64
N CYS A 165 -18.98 -13.95 40.69
CA CYS A 165 -18.60 -14.13 39.28
C CYS A 165 -17.07 -14.15 39.08
N PHE A 166 -16.30 -13.50 39.95
CA PHE A 166 -14.84 -13.52 39.88
C PHE A 166 -14.24 -14.86 40.30
N GLU A 167 -14.82 -15.54 41.29
CA GLU A 167 -14.38 -16.88 41.70
C GLU A 167 -14.71 -17.92 40.62
N VAL A 168 -15.92 -17.84 40.04
CA VAL A 168 -16.31 -18.63 38.85
C VAL A 168 -15.35 -18.36 37.68
N GLY A 169 -14.98 -17.10 37.47
CA GLY A 169 -13.98 -16.68 36.49
C GLY A 169 -12.60 -17.27 36.76
N SER A 170 -12.15 -17.26 38.02
CA SER A 170 -10.85 -17.83 38.43
C SER A 170 -10.80 -19.34 38.20
N TRP A 171 -11.88 -20.06 38.52
CA TRP A 171 -11.99 -21.50 38.27
C TRP A 171 -12.01 -21.81 36.77
N SER A 172 -12.84 -21.12 35.99
CA SER A 172 -12.93 -21.29 34.53
C SER A 172 -11.61 -20.97 33.82
N TRP A 173 -10.89 -19.96 34.29
CA TRP A 173 -9.58 -19.58 33.76
C TRP A 173 -8.52 -20.67 33.94
N GLY A 174 -8.56 -21.40 35.06
CA GLY A 174 -7.54 -22.41 35.39
C GLY A 174 -7.39 -23.51 34.34
N TRP A 175 -8.49 -23.93 33.71
CA TRP A 175 -8.44 -24.93 32.63
C TRP A 175 -8.35 -24.32 31.22
N MET A 176 -8.60 -23.02 31.07
CA MET A 176 -8.38 -22.29 29.81
C MET A 176 -6.92 -21.90 29.58
N GLU A 177 -6.14 -21.71 30.66
CA GLU A 177 -4.74 -21.24 30.60
C GLU A 177 -3.86 -22.05 29.62
N PRO A 178 -3.85 -23.41 29.60
CA PRO A 178 -3.01 -24.16 28.67
C PRO A 178 -3.40 -23.96 27.20
N VAL A 179 -4.71 -23.90 26.93
CA VAL A 179 -5.24 -23.73 25.57
C VAL A 179 -4.95 -22.32 25.07
N ILE A 180 -5.19 -21.29 25.89
CA ILE A 180 -4.87 -19.91 25.56
C ILE A 180 -3.36 -19.76 25.34
N GLY A 181 -2.53 -20.29 26.23
CA GLY A 181 -1.07 -20.22 26.08
C GLY A 181 -0.60 -20.83 24.75
N THR A 182 -1.16 -21.98 24.37
CA THR A 182 -0.87 -22.64 23.08
C THR A 182 -1.32 -21.78 21.90
N LEU A 183 -2.55 -21.26 21.92
CA LEU A 183 -3.08 -20.40 20.86
C LEU A 183 -2.28 -19.10 20.72
N SER A 184 -1.93 -18.46 21.84
CA SER A 184 -1.08 -17.26 21.86
C SER A 184 0.28 -17.53 21.24
N PHE A 185 0.92 -18.66 21.58
CA PHE A 185 2.21 -19.04 21.00
C PHE A 185 2.11 -19.26 19.47
N VAL A 186 1.05 -19.93 19.00
CA VAL A 186 0.80 -20.11 17.56
C VAL A 186 0.61 -18.76 16.86
N LEU A 187 -0.17 -17.85 17.44
CA LEU A 187 -0.38 -16.51 16.89
C LEU A 187 0.92 -15.70 16.86
N LEU A 188 1.77 -15.80 17.90
CA LEU A 188 3.08 -15.15 17.93
C LEU A 188 4.00 -15.70 16.83
N ILE A 189 4.04 -17.02 16.62
CA ILE A 189 4.80 -17.62 15.51
C ILE A 189 4.27 -17.13 14.17
N ALA A 190 2.95 -17.05 13.99
CA ALA A 190 2.34 -16.54 12.77
C ALA A 190 2.69 -15.05 12.53
N GLN A 191 2.65 -14.23 13.58
CA GLN A 191 3.06 -12.82 13.52
C GLN A 191 4.54 -12.67 13.19
N PHE A 192 5.41 -13.45 13.83
CA PHE A 192 6.83 -13.48 13.53
C PHE A 192 7.09 -13.91 12.09
N SER A 193 6.44 -14.98 11.62
CA SER A 193 6.54 -15.46 10.24
C SER A 193 6.11 -14.39 9.24
N ARG A 194 5.01 -13.67 9.53
CA ARG A 194 4.58 -12.53 8.72
C ARG A 194 5.61 -11.40 8.70
N ALA A 195 6.20 -11.06 9.85
CA ALA A 195 7.26 -10.05 9.92
C ALA A 195 8.49 -10.46 9.11
N GLN A 196 8.91 -11.73 9.20
CA GLN A 196 10.02 -12.26 8.39
C GLN A 196 9.70 -12.23 6.89
N MET A 197 8.48 -12.62 6.49
CA MET A 197 8.03 -12.50 5.10
C MET A 197 8.12 -11.05 4.58
N LEU A 198 7.71 -10.08 5.39
CA LEU A 198 7.84 -8.66 5.02
C LEU A 198 9.29 -8.19 4.92
N ASN A 199 10.17 -8.66 5.81
CA ASN A 199 11.61 -8.33 5.78
C ASN A 199 12.31 -8.87 4.53
N ILE A 200 11.91 -10.03 4.02
CA ILE A 200 12.41 -10.58 2.75
C ILE A 200 11.68 -10.02 1.52
N GLY A 201 10.77 -9.06 1.70
CA GLY A 201 10.01 -8.43 0.61
C GLY A 201 8.87 -9.28 0.04
N VAL A 202 8.53 -10.41 0.67
CA VAL A 202 7.44 -11.28 0.24
C VAL A 202 6.10 -10.72 0.72
N ARG A 203 5.24 -10.36 -0.25
CA ARG A 203 3.86 -9.90 0.00
C ARG A 203 2.87 -10.98 -0.48
N PRO A 204 2.61 -12.02 0.33
CA PRO A 204 2.01 -13.27 -0.17
C PRO A 204 0.58 -13.10 -0.68
N TYR A 205 -0.26 -12.35 0.03
CA TYR A 205 -1.66 -12.20 -0.33
C TYR A 205 -1.90 -11.09 -1.34
N GLY A 206 -1.36 -9.89 -1.07
CA GLY A 206 -1.60 -8.72 -1.92
C GLY A 206 -1.12 -8.91 -3.36
N LYS A 207 0.05 -9.54 -3.55
CA LYS A 207 0.56 -9.84 -4.89
C LYS A 207 -0.28 -10.88 -5.60
N ARG A 208 -0.63 -12.00 -4.95
CA ARG A 208 -1.47 -13.04 -5.56
C ARG A 208 -2.83 -12.52 -5.99
N ILE A 209 -3.49 -11.71 -5.16
CA ILE A 209 -4.79 -11.11 -5.48
C ILE A 209 -4.64 -10.16 -6.68
N PHE A 210 -3.58 -9.36 -6.71
CA PHE A 210 -3.27 -8.50 -7.84
C PHE A 210 -3.05 -9.33 -9.11
N ASP A 211 -2.21 -10.37 -9.07
CA ASP A 211 -1.92 -11.25 -10.21
C ASP A 211 -3.20 -11.91 -10.75
N VAL A 212 -4.11 -12.37 -9.87
CA VAL A 212 -5.41 -12.93 -10.26
C VAL A 212 -6.30 -11.87 -10.93
N GLN A 213 -6.33 -10.65 -10.42
CA GLN A 213 -7.11 -9.57 -11.03
C GLN A 213 -6.56 -9.15 -12.39
N VAL A 214 -5.24 -9.07 -12.53
CA VAL A 214 -4.56 -8.83 -13.81
C VAL A 214 -4.89 -9.95 -14.79
N ALA A 215 -4.78 -11.22 -14.37
CA ALA A 215 -5.12 -12.36 -15.22
C ALA A 215 -6.58 -12.33 -15.68
N ARG A 216 -7.50 -11.96 -14.78
CA ARG A 216 -8.92 -11.78 -15.12
C ARG A 216 -9.13 -10.64 -16.12
N LEU A 217 -8.50 -9.49 -15.91
CA LEU A 217 -8.58 -8.36 -16.84
C LEU A 217 -8.02 -8.74 -18.21
N GLN A 218 -6.85 -9.39 -18.25
CA GLN A 218 -6.24 -9.86 -19.49
C GLN A 218 -7.11 -10.87 -20.22
N SER A 219 -7.81 -11.76 -19.48
CA SER A 219 -8.71 -12.74 -20.08
C SER A 219 -9.95 -12.10 -20.70
N ARG A 220 -10.40 -10.95 -20.17
CA ARG A 220 -11.57 -10.22 -20.66
C ARG A 220 -11.24 -9.21 -21.75
N TYR A 221 -10.04 -8.64 -21.71
CA TYR A 221 -9.57 -7.66 -22.68
C TYR A 221 -8.19 -8.07 -23.23
N PRO A 222 -8.11 -9.18 -23.98
CA PRO A 222 -6.85 -9.72 -24.50
C PRO A 222 -6.16 -8.82 -25.53
N GLU A 223 -6.90 -7.90 -26.15
CA GLU A 223 -6.42 -6.99 -27.19
C GLU A 223 -5.49 -5.88 -26.68
N TYR A 224 -5.55 -5.52 -25.38
CA TYR A 224 -4.72 -4.47 -24.81
C TYR A 224 -3.41 -5.00 -24.24
N ASN A 225 -2.40 -4.13 -24.20
CA ASN A 225 -1.11 -4.46 -23.60
C ASN A 225 -1.23 -4.76 -22.09
N LYS A 226 -0.76 -5.94 -21.70
CA LYS A 226 -0.73 -6.42 -20.31
C LYS A 226 -0.05 -5.45 -19.35
N ASN A 227 1.06 -4.83 -19.74
CA ASN A 227 1.80 -3.92 -18.87
C ASN A 227 1.01 -2.64 -18.59
N ILE A 228 0.24 -2.15 -19.57
CA ILE A 228 -0.61 -0.96 -19.40
C ILE A 228 -1.81 -1.29 -18.51
N LEU A 229 -2.42 -2.46 -18.68
CA LEU A 229 -3.48 -2.94 -17.79
C LEU A 229 -3.00 -3.11 -16.35
N GLU A 230 -1.79 -3.65 -16.16
CA GLU A 230 -1.15 -3.78 -14.84
C GLU A 230 -0.91 -2.41 -14.19
N ASP A 231 -0.29 -1.47 -14.92
CA ASP A 231 -0.06 -0.10 -14.45
C ASP A 231 -1.38 0.61 -14.08
N PHE A 232 -2.41 0.46 -14.92
CA PHE A 232 -3.73 1.04 -14.70
C PHE A 232 -4.37 0.49 -13.42
N LEU A 233 -4.32 -0.83 -13.21
CA LEU A 233 -4.85 -1.47 -12.02
C LEU A 233 -4.14 -1.01 -10.74
N ILE A 234 -2.82 -0.78 -10.80
CA ILE A 234 -2.05 -0.21 -9.68
C ILE A 234 -2.58 1.17 -9.32
N GLY A 235 -2.85 2.02 -10.32
CA GLY A 235 -3.41 3.35 -10.14
C GLY A 235 -4.77 3.35 -9.47
N VAL A 236 -5.68 2.55 -10.00
CA VAL A 236 -7.06 2.42 -9.49
C VAL A 236 -7.07 1.97 -8.02
N LYS A 237 -6.21 1.03 -7.63
CA LYS A 237 -6.12 0.55 -6.24
C LYS A 237 -5.57 1.57 -5.24
N ARG A 238 -4.67 2.46 -5.67
CA ARG A 238 -4.09 3.47 -4.77
C ARG A 238 -5.17 4.41 -4.25
N LYS A 239 -6.08 4.83 -5.14
CA LYS A 239 -7.21 5.72 -4.81
C LYS A 239 -8.19 5.15 -3.77
N MET A 240 -8.34 3.82 -3.69
CA MET A 240 -9.24 3.21 -2.69
C MET A 240 -8.67 3.23 -1.26
N LYS A 241 -7.36 3.47 -1.11
CA LYS A 241 -6.71 3.49 0.20
C LYS A 241 -6.59 4.89 0.80
N GLU A 242 -6.83 5.92 -0.01
CA GLU A 242 -6.84 7.33 0.38
C GLU A 242 -8.25 7.73 0.82
#